data_AF-A0A9P9CSQ0-F1
#
_entry.id   AF-A0A9P9CSQ0-F1
#
_cell.length_a   1.000
_cell.length_b   1.000
_cell.length_c   1.000
_cell.angle_alpha   90.00
_cell.angle_beta   90.00
_cell.angle_gamma   90.00
#
_symmetry.space_group_name_H-M   'P 1'
#
loop_
_entity.id
_entity.type
_entity.pdbx_description
1 polymer ?
#
loop_
_entity_poly.entity_id
_entity_poly.type
_entity_poly.pdbx_seq_one_letter_code
_entity_poly.pdbx_strand_id
1 'polypeptide(L)'
;MRTLTRKDLGVDDARRRILFVGDIHGMLESLQQLLAKAHYNPRRDTLIHTGDIVTKGFDSLGVLDWLSSHNILGVRGNNDEKVLEWRGWIEWVSSQRGGIKWIRDMEIEFPEGVDGRDLRHKKRWRRFPIPDDWTFNSEAFHIAKDMTPKHYTYLLNLPLTLHLAPLHTLVVHAGLLPMDPTRKPTSKSQPLAHVPDVGHPKPPTRLLRLAQEAAIVTEVPQNTRPWARMNMRSILEDGTITRDGEAGEPWPVMWKAVMGMCNGFTSVTDIDDRQDGQLVLNQKPKIHLPCHPATVVYGHSAARGLDINRWSKGIDTGCVYGRKLTALVLSNKRHHLLDESVEADDVEETAFGDDRKARILRVRCPAADDSFSLSYNGTQ
;
A
#
# COMPACT_ATOMS: atom_id res chain seq x y z
N MET A 1 -4.22 -3.11 -11.60
CA MET A 1 -4.77 -3.90 -10.46
C MET A 1 -4.53 -5.36 -10.76
N ARG A 2 -4.15 -6.17 -9.77
CA ARG A 2 -4.08 -7.64 -9.88
C ARG A 2 -5.15 -8.25 -8.99
N THR A 3 -5.98 -9.15 -9.53
CA THR A 3 -7.02 -9.84 -8.74
C THR A 3 -6.54 -11.24 -8.36
N LEU A 4 -6.67 -11.59 -7.08
CA LEU A 4 -6.40 -12.90 -6.53
C LEU A 4 -7.70 -13.67 -6.32
N THR A 5 -7.71 -14.90 -6.81
CA THR A 5 -8.85 -15.81 -6.75
C THR A 5 -8.86 -16.62 -5.45
N ARG A 6 -9.89 -17.45 -5.27
CA ARG A 6 -9.96 -18.40 -4.15
C ARG A 6 -8.77 -19.35 -4.13
N LYS A 7 -8.33 -19.81 -5.30
CA LYS A 7 -7.21 -20.73 -5.45
C LYS A 7 -5.89 -20.08 -5.04
N ASP A 8 -5.68 -18.83 -5.44
CA ASP A 8 -4.45 -18.09 -5.14
C ASP A 8 -4.27 -17.88 -3.63
N LEU A 9 -5.37 -17.55 -2.94
CA LEU A 9 -5.38 -17.30 -1.50
C LEU A 9 -5.57 -18.58 -0.66
N GLY A 10 -5.97 -19.70 -1.29
CA GLY A 10 -6.29 -20.95 -0.60
C GLY A 10 -7.34 -20.80 0.50
N VAL A 11 -8.32 -19.90 0.32
CA VAL A 11 -9.36 -19.61 1.33
C VAL A 11 -10.29 -20.79 1.61
N ASP A 12 -10.27 -21.82 0.77
CA ASP A 12 -11.04 -23.05 0.96
C ASP A 12 -10.35 -24.03 1.93
N ASP A 13 -9.04 -23.89 2.21
CA ASP A 13 -8.35 -24.68 3.25
C ASP A 13 -8.44 -23.95 4.61
N ALA A 14 -9.16 -24.56 5.55
CA ALA A 14 -9.37 -24.02 6.89
C ALA A 14 -8.07 -23.84 7.70
N ARG A 15 -6.97 -24.49 7.30
CA ARG A 15 -5.66 -24.37 7.95
C ARG A 15 -4.83 -23.22 7.40
N ARG A 16 -5.27 -22.59 6.30
CA ARG A 16 -4.54 -21.49 5.70
C ARG A 16 -4.84 -20.16 6.37
N ARG A 17 -3.80 -19.33 6.50
CA ARG A 17 -3.88 -17.95 7.00
C ARG A 17 -3.37 -16.98 5.96
N ILE A 18 -3.83 -15.73 6.04
CA ILE A 18 -3.32 -14.62 5.26
C ILE A 18 -2.72 -13.61 6.23
N LEU A 19 -1.46 -13.24 6.02
CA LEU A 19 -0.74 -12.28 6.83
C LEU A 19 -0.48 -11.04 5.98
N PHE A 20 -1.04 -9.91 6.39
CA PHE A 20 -0.69 -8.61 5.83
C PHE A 20 0.41 -7.99 6.67
N VAL A 21 1.48 -7.46 6.08
CA VAL A 21 2.57 -6.77 6.79
C VAL A 21 2.66 -5.33 6.32
N GLY A 22 2.82 -4.41 7.28
CA GLY A 22 3.02 -2.98 7.02
C GLY A 22 4.34 -2.65 6.33
N ASP A 23 4.69 -1.38 6.32
CA ASP A 23 5.89 -0.86 5.65
C ASP A 23 7.17 -1.40 6.32
N ILE A 24 8.05 -2.00 5.52
CA ILE A 24 9.22 -2.75 5.99
C ILE A 24 10.49 -1.88 5.98
N HIS A 25 10.68 -1.03 4.96
CA HIS A 25 11.80 -0.10 4.87
C HIS A 25 13.17 -0.71 5.19
N GLY A 26 13.57 -1.81 4.55
CA GLY A 26 14.89 -2.43 4.79
C GLY A 26 15.08 -3.05 6.17
N MET A 27 14.02 -3.21 6.98
CA MET A 27 14.10 -3.76 8.34
C MET A 27 14.02 -5.31 8.33
N LEU A 28 14.98 -5.97 7.68
CA LEU A 28 14.98 -7.43 7.49
C LEU A 28 14.87 -8.20 8.82
N GLU A 29 15.65 -7.81 9.83
CA GLU A 29 15.62 -8.48 11.12
C GLU A 29 14.24 -8.36 11.78
N SER A 30 13.63 -7.18 11.76
CA SER A 30 12.28 -6.96 12.30
C SER A 30 11.22 -7.77 11.54
N LEU A 31 11.35 -7.89 10.22
CA LEU A 31 10.51 -8.78 9.42
C LEU A 31 10.66 -10.24 9.86
N GLN A 32 11.89 -10.72 10.02
CA GLN A 32 12.14 -12.10 10.47
C GLN A 32 11.59 -12.36 11.87
N GLN A 33 11.77 -11.43 12.81
CA GLN A 33 11.20 -11.51 14.16
C GLN A 33 9.67 -11.56 14.12
N LEU A 34 9.03 -10.73 13.29
CA LEU A 34 7.57 -10.72 13.14
C LEU A 34 7.05 -12.05 12.57
N LEU A 35 7.73 -12.59 11.55
CA LEU A 35 7.37 -13.86 10.94
C LEU A 35 7.59 -15.04 11.91
N ALA A 36 8.65 -15.00 12.71
CA ALA A 36 8.89 -15.98 13.77
C ALA A 36 7.77 -15.91 14.83
N LYS A 37 7.41 -14.72 15.31
CA LYS A 37 6.30 -14.48 16.25
C LYS A 37 4.95 -14.95 15.70
N ALA A 38 4.74 -14.82 14.38
CA ALA A 38 3.53 -15.31 13.71
C ALA A 38 3.54 -16.84 13.45
N HIS A 39 4.67 -17.51 13.72
CA HIS A 39 4.95 -18.88 13.28
C HIS A 39 4.64 -19.05 11.78
N TYR A 40 5.13 -18.11 10.97
CA TYR A 40 4.88 -18.09 9.53
C TYR A 40 5.38 -19.38 8.88
N ASN A 41 4.51 -20.01 8.09
CA ASN A 41 4.82 -21.22 7.34
C ASN A 41 4.37 -21.05 5.88
N PRO A 42 5.29 -20.96 4.90
CA PRO A 42 4.93 -20.70 3.51
C PRO A 42 4.08 -21.82 2.86
N ARG A 43 3.99 -23.01 3.47
CA ARG A 43 3.11 -24.09 2.99
C ARG A 43 1.64 -23.88 3.39
N ARG A 44 1.38 -23.05 4.40
CA ARG A 44 0.05 -22.84 4.99
C ARG A 44 -0.34 -21.36 5.02
N ASP A 45 0.60 -20.44 4.90
CA ASP A 45 0.36 -19.02 5.05
C ASP A 45 0.64 -18.28 3.75
N THR A 46 -0.25 -17.37 3.39
CA THR A 46 -0.03 -16.40 2.33
C THR A 46 0.41 -15.09 2.96
N LEU A 47 1.58 -14.59 2.57
CA LEU A 47 2.12 -13.32 3.06
C LEU A 47 1.92 -12.23 2.00
N ILE A 48 1.45 -11.06 2.43
CA ILE A 48 1.14 -9.89 1.59
C ILE A 48 1.72 -8.64 2.26
N HIS A 49 2.65 -7.91 1.65
CA HIS A 49 3.12 -6.62 2.19
C HIS A 49 2.35 -5.42 1.59
N THR A 50 2.27 -4.29 2.33
CA THR A 50 1.59 -3.06 1.89
C THR A 50 2.47 -2.09 1.10
N GLY A 51 3.66 -2.51 0.70
CA GLY A 51 4.63 -1.68 -0.03
C GLY A 51 5.68 -1.06 0.89
N ASP A 52 6.50 -0.16 0.34
CA ASP A 52 7.59 0.50 1.04
C ASP A 52 8.50 -0.52 1.75
N ILE A 53 9.09 -1.39 0.92
CA ILE A 53 9.94 -2.48 1.38
C ILE A 53 11.42 -2.10 1.43
N VAL A 54 11.81 -1.07 0.67
CA VAL A 54 13.16 -0.52 0.61
C VAL A 54 13.23 0.89 1.20
N THR A 55 14.46 1.41 1.26
CA THR A 55 14.86 2.73 1.80
C THR A 55 14.70 2.87 3.32
N LYS A 56 15.37 3.89 3.88
CA LYS A 56 15.36 4.38 5.27
C LYS A 56 15.99 3.46 6.32
N GLY A 57 15.81 2.14 6.22
CA GLY A 57 16.35 1.20 7.19
C GLY A 57 17.72 0.64 6.80
N PHE A 58 18.10 -0.47 7.44
CA PHE A 58 19.48 -0.95 7.43
C PHE A 58 19.82 -1.86 6.25
N ASP A 59 18.87 -2.66 5.74
CA ASP A 59 19.15 -3.73 4.77
C ASP A 59 18.06 -3.87 3.70
N SER A 60 17.99 -2.87 2.80
CA SER A 60 17.05 -2.88 1.67
C SER A 60 17.28 -4.05 0.70
N LEU A 61 18.54 -4.39 0.41
CA LEU A 61 18.86 -5.46 -0.55
C LEU A 61 18.56 -6.85 0.02
N GLY A 62 18.79 -7.08 1.32
CA GLY A 62 18.43 -8.33 2.00
C GLY A 62 16.92 -8.52 2.11
N VAL A 63 16.14 -7.46 2.34
CA VAL A 63 14.67 -7.52 2.24
C VAL A 63 14.24 -7.92 0.83
N LEU A 64 14.81 -7.30 -0.21
CA LEU A 64 14.50 -7.65 -1.60
C LEU A 64 14.87 -9.09 -1.94
N ASP A 65 16.03 -9.57 -1.51
CA ASP A 65 16.42 -10.96 -1.75
C ASP A 65 15.47 -11.93 -1.06
N TRP A 66 15.13 -11.68 0.20
CA TRP A 66 14.20 -12.53 0.94
C TRP A 66 12.81 -12.57 0.30
N LEU A 67 12.20 -11.41 0.04
CA LEU A 67 10.86 -11.33 -0.54
C LEU A 67 10.78 -11.94 -1.94
N SER A 68 11.78 -11.67 -2.78
CA SER A 68 11.84 -12.20 -4.15
C SER A 68 12.12 -13.71 -4.18
N SER A 69 12.97 -14.24 -3.28
CA SER A 69 13.24 -15.68 -3.15
C SER A 69 12.02 -16.49 -2.73
N HIS A 70 11.13 -15.89 -1.93
CA HIS A 70 9.93 -16.55 -1.42
C HIS A 70 8.67 -16.24 -2.23
N ASN A 71 8.78 -15.46 -3.32
CA ASN A 71 7.65 -15.02 -4.16
C ASN A 71 6.52 -14.37 -3.35
N ILE A 72 6.89 -13.50 -2.40
CA ILE A 72 5.92 -12.86 -1.51
C ILE A 72 5.05 -11.88 -2.29
N LEU A 73 3.74 -11.89 -2.03
CA LEU A 73 2.78 -10.98 -2.66
C LEU A 73 2.85 -9.60 -2.00
N GLY A 74 2.39 -8.58 -2.71
CA GLY A 74 2.26 -7.25 -2.13
C GLY A 74 1.80 -6.23 -3.13
N VAL A 75 1.91 -4.97 -2.73
CA VAL A 75 1.72 -3.80 -3.58
C VAL A 75 2.97 -2.93 -3.56
N ARG A 76 3.14 -2.10 -4.58
CA ARG A 76 4.26 -1.17 -4.67
C ARG A 76 3.97 0.12 -3.88
N GLY A 77 4.92 0.53 -3.05
CA GLY A 77 4.91 1.83 -2.37
C GLY A 77 5.64 2.93 -3.12
N ASN A 78 5.62 4.15 -2.58
CA ASN A 78 6.25 5.30 -3.25
C ASN A 78 7.78 5.25 -3.16
N ASN A 79 8.34 4.69 -2.08
CA ASN A 79 9.80 4.49 -1.96
C ASN A 79 10.28 3.41 -2.95
N ASP A 80 9.49 2.36 -3.11
CA ASP A 80 9.74 1.30 -4.09
C ASP A 80 9.74 1.85 -5.53
N GLU A 81 8.77 2.72 -5.85
CA GLU A 81 8.68 3.37 -7.17
C GLU A 81 9.91 4.25 -7.44
N LYS A 82 10.35 5.05 -6.45
CA LYS A 82 11.53 5.91 -6.60
C LYS A 82 12.79 5.14 -6.96
N VAL A 83 12.95 3.96 -6.37
CA VAL A 83 14.07 3.05 -6.67
C VAL A 83 14.00 2.52 -8.10
N LEU A 84 12.79 2.17 -8.60
CA LEU A 84 12.60 1.77 -10.01
C LEU A 84 12.86 2.91 -11.00
N GLU A 85 12.43 4.12 -10.66
CA GLU A 85 12.69 5.32 -11.46
C GLU A 85 14.19 5.56 -11.60
N TRP A 86 14.95 5.49 -10.49
CA TRP A 86 16.41 5.56 -10.52
C TRP A 86 17.02 4.45 -11.35
N ARG A 87 16.51 3.22 -11.24
CA ARG A 87 17.03 2.09 -12.02
C ARG A 87 16.90 2.34 -13.51
N GLY A 88 15.72 2.79 -13.96
CA GLY A 88 15.49 3.14 -15.36
C GLY A 88 16.40 4.27 -15.85
N TRP A 89 16.62 5.31 -15.02
CA TRP A 89 17.53 6.40 -15.34
C TRP A 89 18.98 5.92 -15.45
N ILE A 90 19.47 5.08 -14.52
CA ILE A 90 20.83 4.52 -14.53
C ILE A 90 21.05 3.69 -15.79
N GLU A 91 20.10 2.82 -16.14
CA GLU A 91 20.18 1.98 -17.35
C GLU A 91 20.19 2.83 -18.62
N TRP A 92 19.32 3.84 -18.67
CA TRP A 92 19.31 4.80 -19.78
C TRP A 92 20.66 5.50 -19.94
N VAL A 93 21.19 6.14 -18.89
CA VAL A 93 22.48 6.84 -18.96
C VAL A 93 23.60 5.88 -19.34
N SER A 94 23.65 4.70 -18.72
CA SER A 94 24.69 3.70 -18.96
C SER A 94 24.70 3.20 -20.41
N SER A 95 23.53 3.17 -21.08
CA SER A 95 23.43 2.81 -22.50
C SER A 95 24.03 3.87 -23.46
N GLN A 96 24.25 5.10 -22.99
CA GLN A 96 24.73 6.21 -23.82
C GLN A 96 26.27 6.26 -23.84
N ARG A 97 26.84 6.74 -24.96
CA ARG A 97 28.31 6.87 -25.11
C ARG A 97 28.92 7.73 -24.00
N GLY A 98 29.75 7.11 -23.15
CA GLY A 98 30.41 7.77 -22.03
C GLY A 98 29.51 8.00 -20.80
N GLY A 99 28.30 7.44 -20.76
CA GLY A 99 27.39 7.57 -19.62
C GLY A 99 27.89 6.91 -18.35
N ILE A 100 28.47 5.71 -18.44
CA ILE A 100 29.10 5.03 -17.27
C ILE A 100 30.19 5.92 -16.65
N LYS A 101 31.07 6.50 -17.48
CA LYS A 101 32.08 7.45 -17.01
C LYS A 101 31.44 8.68 -16.38
N TRP A 102 30.37 9.20 -16.97
CA TRP A 102 29.66 10.36 -16.46
C TRP A 102 29.07 10.12 -15.06
N ILE A 103 28.43 8.96 -14.84
CA ILE A 103 27.90 8.58 -13.51
C ILE A 103 29.05 8.50 -12.51
N ARG A 104 30.14 7.83 -12.85
CA ARG A 104 31.33 7.74 -11.99
C ARG A 104 31.91 9.11 -11.65
N ASP A 105 32.01 10.00 -12.64
CA ASP A 105 32.51 11.37 -12.42
C ASP A 105 31.56 12.17 -11.51
N MET A 106 30.24 11.94 -11.58
CA MET A 106 29.25 12.53 -10.67
C MET A 106 29.38 12.00 -9.25
N GLU A 107 29.53 10.68 -9.05
CA GLU A 107 29.71 10.07 -7.73
C GLU A 107 30.98 10.60 -7.04
N ILE A 108 32.04 10.86 -7.80
CA ILE A 108 33.28 11.47 -7.29
C ILE A 108 33.09 12.94 -6.90
N GLU A 109 32.34 13.71 -7.69
CA GLU A 109 32.19 15.16 -7.44
C GLU A 109 31.12 15.46 -6.38
N PHE A 110 30.11 14.61 -6.24
CA PHE A 110 29.01 14.74 -5.29
C PHE A 110 28.87 13.49 -4.41
N PRO A 111 29.87 13.17 -3.58
CA PRO A 111 29.85 11.98 -2.73
C PRO A 111 28.73 12.00 -1.69
N GLU A 112 28.33 13.18 -1.21
CA GLU A 112 27.19 13.36 -0.29
C GLU A 112 25.84 13.52 -1.02
N GLY A 113 25.86 13.41 -2.35
CA GLY A 113 24.70 13.64 -3.20
C GLY A 113 24.47 15.11 -3.59
N VAL A 114 23.55 15.29 -4.52
CA VAL A 114 23.19 16.61 -5.08
C VAL A 114 21.80 16.57 -5.68
N ASP A 115 21.00 17.61 -5.42
CA ASP A 115 19.67 17.75 -5.99
C ASP A 115 19.74 18.13 -7.47
N GLY A 116 18.87 17.53 -8.30
CA GLY A 116 18.79 17.82 -9.72
C GLY A 116 18.59 19.32 -10.02
N ARG A 117 17.86 20.01 -9.14
CA ARG A 117 17.62 21.46 -9.25
C ARG A 117 18.89 22.31 -9.16
N ASP A 118 19.92 21.83 -8.47
CA ASP A 118 21.21 22.50 -8.32
C ASP A 118 22.16 22.18 -9.48
N LEU A 119 21.88 21.12 -10.22
CA LEU A 119 22.62 20.73 -11.41
C LEU A 119 22.18 21.48 -12.67
N ARG A 120 20.95 22.02 -12.71
CA ARG A 120 20.36 22.65 -13.92
C ARG A 120 21.25 23.72 -14.56
N HIS A 121 21.97 24.48 -13.74
CA HIS A 121 22.84 25.59 -14.17
C HIS A 121 24.30 25.17 -14.41
N LYS A 122 24.70 23.97 -13.96
CA LYS A 122 26.06 23.46 -14.09
C LYS A 122 26.24 22.85 -15.48
N LYS A 123 26.78 23.62 -16.42
CA LYS A 123 26.98 23.22 -17.84
C LYS A 123 27.59 21.82 -18.02
N ARG A 124 28.55 21.43 -17.16
CA ARG A 124 29.20 20.11 -17.16
C ARG A 124 28.22 18.94 -17.01
N TRP A 125 27.15 19.12 -16.25
CA TRP A 125 26.23 18.07 -15.82
C TRP A 125 24.89 18.08 -16.56
N ARG A 126 24.72 18.95 -17.57
CA ARG A 126 23.45 19.07 -18.31
C ARG A 126 23.17 17.94 -19.30
N ARG A 127 24.16 17.10 -19.60
CA ARG A 127 24.04 16.04 -20.62
C ARG A 127 23.01 14.97 -20.25
N PHE A 128 22.99 14.56 -18.99
CA PHE A 128 22.03 13.60 -18.46
C PHE A 128 21.28 14.29 -17.32
N PRO A 129 20.16 14.96 -17.62
CA PRO A 129 19.42 15.72 -16.63
C PRO A 129 18.88 14.78 -15.54
N ILE A 130 18.98 15.26 -14.30
CA ILE A 130 18.36 14.64 -13.13
C ILE A 130 17.16 15.53 -12.78
N PRO A 131 15.95 14.98 -12.57
CA PRO A 131 14.77 15.79 -12.23
C PRO A 131 14.97 16.61 -10.96
N ASP A 132 14.27 17.75 -10.87
CA ASP A 132 14.48 18.75 -9.81
C ASP A 132 14.21 18.23 -8.40
N ASP A 133 13.33 17.23 -8.26
CA ASP A 133 12.92 16.58 -7.01
C ASP A 133 13.65 15.25 -6.77
N TRP A 134 14.74 15.01 -7.49
CA TRP A 134 15.61 13.84 -7.33
C TRP A 134 16.96 14.26 -6.74
N THR A 135 17.43 13.48 -5.78
CA THR A 135 18.76 13.66 -5.19
C THR A 135 19.68 12.54 -5.71
N PHE A 136 20.64 12.90 -6.55
CA PHE A 136 21.68 11.98 -7.01
C PHE A 136 22.52 11.50 -5.82
N ASN A 137 23.03 10.28 -5.89
CA ASN A 137 23.73 9.62 -4.77
C ASN A 137 22.89 9.47 -3.49
N SER A 138 21.56 9.52 -3.61
CA SER A 138 20.67 9.14 -2.51
C SER A 138 20.69 7.63 -2.27
N GLU A 139 20.17 7.20 -1.12
CA GLU A 139 19.98 5.77 -0.81
C GLU A 139 19.19 5.04 -1.91
N ALA A 140 18.12 5.65 -2.43
CA ALA A 140 17.33 5.06 -3.51
C ALA A 140 18.16 4.86 -4.81
N PHE A 141 19.09 5.78 -5.10
CA PHE A 141 20.03 5.65 -6.21
C PHE A 141 20.99 4.48 -5.99
N HIS A 142 21.54 4.33 -4.78
CA HIS A 142 22.43 3.22 -4.44
C HIS A 142 21.74 1.86 -4.54
N ILE A 143 20.53 1.73 -3.97
CA ILE A 143 19.73 0.51 -4.08
C ILE A 143 19.45 0.19 -5.55
N ALA A 144 19.10 1.19 -6.36
CA ALA A 144 18.87 1.01 -7.79
C ALA A 144 20.11 0.54 -8.56
N LYS A 145 21.29 1.06 -8.19
CA LYS A 145 22.56 0.65 -8.79
C LYS A 145 22.91 -0.79 -8.43
N ASP A 146 22.72 -1.17 -7.16
CA ASP A 146 23.24 -2.42 -6.61
C ASP A 146 22.24 -3.60 -6.72
N MET A 147 20.97 -3.32 -7.01
CA MET A 147 19.97 -4.39 -7.14
C MET A 147 20.25 -5.35 -8.30
N THR A 148 19.94 -6.63 -8.06
CA THR A 148 20.01 -7.68 -9.08
C THR A 148 18.82 -7.60 -10.04
N PRO A 149 18.88 -8.22 -11.24
CA PRO A 149 17.74 -8.31 -12.14
C PRO A 149 16.50 -8.98 -11.51
N LYS A 150 16.72 -9.92 -10.57
CA LYS A 150 15.65 -10.58 -9.80
C LYS A 150 14.95 -9.60 -8.87
N HIS A 151 15.71 -8.77 -8.16
CA HIS A 151 15.16 -7.71 -7.30
C HIS A 151 14.35 -6.71 -8.11
N TYR A 152 14.90 -6.24 -9.24
CA TYR A 152 14.23 -5.33 -10.15
C TYR A 152 12.91 -5.91 -10.68
N THR A 153 12.94 -7.17 -11.13
CA THR A 153 11.75 -7.86 -11.66
C THR A 153 10.68 -8.04 -10.58
N TYR A 154 11.07 -8.31 -9.34
CA TYR A 154 10.16 -8.41 -8.21
C TYR A 154 9.42 -7.09 -7.99
N LEU A 155 10.15 -5.98 -7.81
CA LEU A 155 9.59 -4.64 -7.63
C LEU A 155 8.71 -4.21 -8.81
N LEU A 156 9.19 -4.46 -10.04
CA LEU A 156 8.48 -4.11 -11.27
C LEU A 156 7.15 -4.87 -11.41
N ASN A 157 7.04 -6.08 -10.85
CA ASN A 157 5.82 -6.88 -10.91
C ASN A 157 4.84 -6.61 -9.76
N LEU A 158 5.20 -5.80 -8.77
CA LEU A 158 4.28 -5.39 -7.71
C LEU A 158 3.18 -4.48 -8.30
N PRO A 159 1.89 -4.84 -8.17
CA PRO A 159 0.79 -3.99 -8.63
C PRO A 159 0.59 -2.79 -7.67
N LEU A 160 -0.01 -1.71 -8.18
CA LEU A 160 -0.45 -0.59 -7.33
C LEU A 160 -1.73 -0.87 -6.53
N THR A 161 -2.42 -1.98 -6.85
CA THR A 161 -3.63 -2.42 -6.17
C THR A 161 -3.75 -3.93 -6.32
N LEU A 162 -3.87 -4.62 -5.20
CA LEU A 162 -4.13 -6.07 -5.14
C LEU A 162 -5.56 -6.29 -4.65
N HIS A 163 -6.37 -7.00 -5.43
CA HIS A 163 -7.77 -7.25 -5.13
C HIS A 163 -7.97 -8.71 -4.70
N LEU A 164 -8.34 -8.94 -3.45
CA LEU A 164 -8.60 -10.26 -2.86
C LEU A 164 -10.10 -10.54 -2.97
N ALA A 165 -10.53 -10.92 -4.18
CA ALA A 165 -11.92 -11.14 -4.55
C ALA A 165 -12.74 -12.01 -3.57
N PRO A 166 -12.22 -13.13 -3.02
CA PRO A 166 -12.99 -13.95 -2.07
C PRO A 166 -13.24 -13.29 -0.71
N LEU A 167 -12.49 -12.24 -0.40
CA LEU A 167 -12.54 -11.52 0.87
C LEU A 167 -13.16 -10.13 0.75
N HIS A 168 -13.56 -9.72 -0.47
CA HIS A 168 -14.05 -8.36 -0.73
C HIS A 168 -13.10 -7.29 -0.17
N THR A 169 -11.81 -7.49 -0.44
CA THR A 169 -10.71 -6.73 0.16
C THR A 169 -9.77 -6.19 -0.91
N LEU A 170 -9.40 -4.91 -0.79
CA LEU A 170 -8.40 -4.23 -1.60
C LEU A 170 -7.16 -3.96 -0.74
N VAL A 171 -5.97 -4.23 -1.28
CA VAL A 171 -4.70 -3.81 -0.69
C VAL A 171 -4.12 -2.71 -1.57
N VAL A 172 -3.73 -1.61 -0.94
CA VAL A 172 -3.09 -0.45 -1.56
C VAL A 172 -1.99 0.05 -0.63
N HIS A 173 -1.00 0.76 -1.16
CA HIS A 173 0.05 1.30 -0.30
C HIS A 173 -0.43 2.48 0.53
N ALA A 174 -0.82 3.59 -0.12
CA ALA A 174 -1.21 4.81 0.59
C ALA A 174 -2.72 4.93 0.78
N GLY A 175 -3.50 4.85 -0.29
CA GLY A 175 -4.94 5.05 -0.19
C GLY A 175 -5.74 4.80 -1.46
N LEU A 176 -7.05 4.71 -1.26
CA LEU A 176 -8.04 4.53 -2.30
C LEU A 176 -9.33 5.24 -1.86
N LEU A 177 -9.95 6.03 -2.74
CA LEU A 177 -11.21 6.68 -2.44
C LEU A 177 -12.39 5.77 -2.79
N PRO A 178 -13.46 5.72 -1.98
CA PRO A 178 -14.65 4.93 -2.30
C PRO A 178 -15.58 5.61 -3.32
N MET A 179 -15.38 6.90 -3.57
CA MET A 179 -16.18 7.77 -4.45
C MET A 179 -15.36 8.99 -4.90
N ASP A 180 -15.82 9.70 -5.93
CA ASP A 180 -15.27 11.01 -6.31
C ASP A 180 -15.70 12.08 -5.28
N PRO A 181 -14.77 12.71 -4.54
CA PRO A 181 -15.07 13.70 -3.50
C PRO A 181 -15.69 15.00 -4.04
N THR A 182 -15.57 15.26 -5.34
CA THR A 182 -16.11 16.48 -5.98
C THR A 182 -17.60 16.36 -6.31
N ARG A 183 -18.22 15.20 -6.03
CA ARG A 183 -19.59 14.87 -6.37
C ARG A 183 -20.36 14.36 -5.16
N LYS A 184 -21.68 14.47 -5.23
CA LYS A 184 -22.57 13.92 -4.20
C LYS A 184 -22.51 12.38 -4.17
N PRO A 185 -22.72 11.73 -3.00
CA PRO A 185 -22.73 10.28 -2.88
C PRO A 185 -23.71 9.55 -3.80
N THR A 186 -24.87 10.15 -4.10
CA THR A 186 -25.92 9.53 -4.93
C THR A 186 -25.78 9.82 -6.42
N SER A 187 -24.77 10.61 -6.83
CA SER A 187 -24.58 10.98 -8.22
C SER A 187 -24.42 9.72 -9.09
N LYS A 188 -25.11 9.68 -10.24
CA LYS A 188 -25.10 8.54 -11.17
C LYS A 188 -23.71 8.13 -11.68
N SER A 189 -22.72 9.02 -11.58
CA SER A 189 -21.34 8.74 -11.95
C SER A 189 -20.52 8.11 -10.81
N GLN A 190 -21.10 7.94 -9.62
CA GLN A 190 -20.42 7.31 -8.50
C GLN A 190 -20.55 5.80 -8.61
N PRO A 191 -19.46 5.05 -8.42
CA PRO A 191 -19.46 3.60 -8.60
C PRO A 191 -20.35 2.86 -7.58
N LEU A 192 -20.69 3.51 -6.46
CA LEU A 192 -21.48 2.95 -5.38
C LEU A 192 -22.92 3.46 -5.34
N ALA A 193 -23.29 4.40 -6.22
CA ALA A 193 -24.65 4.97 -6.26
C ALA A 193 -25.65 4.09 -7.02
N HIS A 194 -25.18 3.05 -7.71
CA HIS A 194 -26.02 2.17 -8.52
C HIS A 194 -25.54 0.73 -8.45
N VAL A 195 -26.45 -0.20 -8.71
CA VAL A 195 -26.09 -1.62 -8.90
C VAL A 195 -25.27 -1.73 -10.19
N PRO A 196 -24.10 -2.39 -10.19
CA PRO A 196 -23.32 -2.57 -11.42
C PRO A 196 -24.09 -3.37 -12.47
N ASP A 197 -24.09 -2.90 -13.73
CA ASP A 197 -24.57 -3.69 -14.86
C ASP A 197 -23.49 -4.68 -15.28
N VAL A 198 -23.80 -5.97 -15.19
CA VAL A 198 -22.91 -7.07 -15.55
C VAL A 198 -23.46 -7.90 -16.72
N GLY A 199 -24.44 -7.37 -17.46
CA GLY A 199 -25.01 -8.02 -18.63
C GLY A 199 -25.73 -9.35 -18.33
N HIS A 200 -26.13 -9.58 -17.07
CA HIS A 200 -26.77 -10.81 -16.62
C HIS A 200 -28.11 -10.48 -15.94
N PRO A 201 -29.24 -11.13 -16.31
CA PRO A 201 -30.58 -10.72 -15.83
C PRO A 201 -30.81 -10.82 -14.32
N LYS A 202 -30.15 -11.79 -13.66
CA LYS A 202 -30.18 -11.99 -12.20
C LYS A 202 -28.79 -12.35 -11.70
N PRO A 203 -27.86 -11.38 -11.65
CA PRO A 203 -26.47 -11.67 -11.37
C PRO A 203 -26.32 -12.11 -9.91
N PRO A 204 -25.49 -13.13 -9.63
CA PRO A 204 -25.16 -13.48 -8.25
C PRO A 204 -24.53 -12.29 -7.51
N THR A 205 -24.83 -12.10 -6.22
CA THR A 205 -24.27 -11.01 -5.40
C THR A 205 -22.74 -10.92 -5.49
N ARG A 206 -22.07 -12.08 -5.56
CA ARG A 206 -20.61 -12.13 -5.72
C ARG A 206 -20.14 -11.44 -7.00
N LEU A 207 -20.84 -11.64 -8.12
CA LEU A 207 -20.48 -11.01 -9.40
C LEU A 207 -20.68 -9.49 -9.34
N LEU A 208 -21.78 -9.04 -8.72
CA LEU A 208 -22.05 -7.63 -8.50
C LEU A 208 -20.99 -6.96 -7.61
N ARG A 209 -20.56 -7.62 -6.51
CA ARG A 209 -19.48 -7.09 -5.66
C ARG A 209 -18.16 -6.96 -6.41
N LEU A 210 -17.81 -7.96 -7.22
CA LEU A 210 -16.59 -7.91 -8.04
C LEU A 210 -16.61 -6.72 -9.02
N ALA A 211 -17.76 -6.47 -9.66
CA ALA A 211 -17.93 -5.32 -10.55
C ALA A 211 -17.86 -4.00 -9.77
N GLN A 212 -18.51 -3.92 -8.61
CA GLN A 212 -18.48 -2.74 -7.73
C GLN A 212 -17.06 -2.42 -7.25
N GLU A 213 -16.30 -3.42 -6.80
CA GLU A 213 -14.92 -3.27 -6.32
C GLU A 213 -13.97 -2.85 -7.45
N ALA A 214 -14.18 -3.38 -8.67
CA ALA A 214 -13.47 -2.91 -9.85
C ALA A 214 -13.80 -1.44 -10.16
N ALA A 215 -15.09 -1.07 -10.11
CA ALA A 215 -15.56 0.29 -10.35
C ALA A 215 -14.97 1.30 -9.37
N ILE A 216 -14.82 0.98 -8.08
CA ILE A 216 -14.10 1.83 -7.11
C ILE A 216 -12.68 2.15 -7.64
N VAL A 217 -11.97 1.15 -8.16
CA VAL A 217 -10.58 1.31 -8.62
C VAL A 217 -10.50 2.05 -9.95
N THR A 218 -11.47 1.84 -10.86
CA THR A 218 -11.37 2.30 -12.26
C THR A 218 -12.19 3.55 -12.58
N GLU A 219 -13.28 3.81 -11.85
CA GLU A 219 -14.23 4.89 -12.18
C GLU A 219 -14.06 6.13 -11.29
N VAL A 220 -13.42 5.99 -10.13
CA VAL A 220 -13.05 7.15 -9.30
C VAL A 220 -11.80 7.82 -9.91
N PRO A 221 -11.88 9.06 -10.41
CA PRO A 221 -10.79 9.67 -11.18
C PRO A 221 -9.44 9.68 -10.46
N GLN A 222 -9.45 9.93 -9.15
CA GLN A 222 -8.27 9.99 -8.29
C GLN A 222 -7.58 8.63 -8.19
N ASN A 223 -8.32 7.52 -8.19
CA ASN A 223 -7.78 6.17 -8.07
C ASN A 223 -7.07 5.70 -9.36
N THR A 224 -7.38 6.31 -10.50
CA THR A 224 -6.70 6.02 -11.78
C THR A 224 -5.28 6.57 -11.83
N ARG A 225 -4.96 7.56 -10.99
CA ARG A 225 -3.64 8.23 -10.96
C ARG A 225 -2.67 7.43 -10.08
N PRO A 226 -1.56 6.89 -10.65
CA PRO A 226 -0.55 6.16 -9.85
C PRO A 226 -0.03 6.95 -8.66
N TRP A 227 0.29 8.24 -8.88
CA TRP A 227 0.76 9.14 -7.83
C TRP A 227 -0.19 9.19 -6.63
N ALA A 228 -1.50 9.30 -6.85
CA ALA A 228 -2.47 9.39 -5.78
C ALA A 228 -2.52 8.09 -4.94
N ARG A 229 -2.53 6.93 -5.58
CA ARG A 229 -2.55 5.62 -4.87
C ARG A 229 -1.32 5.37 -4.00
N MET A 230 -0.18 5.96 -4.36
CA MET A 230 1.08 5.78 -3.66
C MET A 230 1.40 6.90 -2.67
N ASN A 231 0.72 8.07 -2.74
CA ASN A 231 1.10 9.23 -1.94
C ASN A 231 -0.02 9.84 -1.11
N MET A 232 -1.29 9.52 -1.38
CA MET A 232 -2.45 10.09 -0.69
C MET A 232 -2.40 9.89 0.83
N ARG A 233 -2.64 10.97 1.57
CA ARG A 233 -2.90 10.93 3.02
C ARG A 233 -4.27 11.50 3.36
N SER A 234 -4.59 12.62 2.72
CA SER A 234 -5.79 13.40 3.02
C SER A 234 -6.42 13.99 1.76
N ILE A 235 -7.64 14.51 1.93
CA ILE A 235 -8.47 15.12 0.91
C ILE A 235 -8.77 16.55 1.37
N LEU A 236 -8.46 17.53 0.52
CA LEU A 236 -8.78 18.94 0.77
C LEU A 236 -10.27 19.22 0.53
N GLU A 237 -10.74 20.40 0.97
CA GLU A 237 -12.15 20.79 0.85
C GLU A 237 -12.68 20.80 -0.59
N ASP A 238 -11.82 21.09 -1.57
CA ASP A 238 -12.13 21.09 -3.01
C ASP A 238 -12.10 19.67 -3.63
N GLY A 239 -11.82 18.63 -2.83
CA GLY A 239 -11.68 17.24 -3.29
C GLY A 239 -10.28 16.90 -3.83
N THR A 240 -9.33 17.82 -3.77
CA THR A 240 -7.94 17.57 -4.18
C THR A 240 -7.25 16.62 -3.20
N ILE A 241 -6.50 15.66 -3.75
CA ILE A 241 -5.69 14.73 -2.97
C ILE A 241 -4.37 15.36 -2.59
N THR A 242 -4.02 15.24 -1.31
CA THR A 242 -2.74 15.71 -0.79
C THR A 242 -1.92 14.58 -0.15
N ARG A 243 -0.60 14.72 -0.25
CA ARG A 243 0.38 13.90 0.48
C ARG A 243 0.70 14.45 1.87
N ASP A 244 0.21 15.64 2.17
CA ASP A 244 0.32 16.26 3.49
C ASP A 244 -0.72 15.63 4.42
N GLY A 245 -0.27 15.07 5.54
CA GLY A 245 -1.14 14.43 6.52
C GLY A 245 -1.80 15.42 7.49
N GLU A 246 -1.33 16.66 7.55
CA GLU A 246 -1.84 17.71 8.43
C GLU A 246 -2.86 18.62 7.72
N ALA A 247 -2.89 18.57 6.38
CA ALA A 247 -3.84 19.32 5.57
C ALA A 247 -5.04 18.46 5.13
N GLY A 248 -6.24 18.99 5.32
CA GLY A 248 -7.49 18.34 4.89
C GLY A 248 -7.89 17.16 5.78
N GLU A 249 -8.88 16.39 5.31
CA GLU A 249 -9.42 15.25 6.05
C GLU A 249 -8.74 13.95 5.61
N PRO A 250 -8.30 13.08 6.54
CA PRO A 250 -7.73 11.78 6.21
C PRO A 250 -8.70 10.93 5.39
N TRP A 251 -8.22 10.39 4.26
CA TRP A 251 -9.06 9.59 3.36
C TRP A 251 -9.74 8.37 4.02
N PRO A 252 -9.17 7.69 5.06
CA PRO A 252 -9.84 6.55 5.69
C PRO A 252 -11.16 6.95 6.38
N VAL A 253 -11.32 8.22 6.76
CA VAL A 253 -12.56 8.75 7.34
C VAL A 253 -13.67 8.74 6.29
N MET A 254 -13.36 9.13 5.05
CA MET A 254 -14.28 9.01 3.91
C MET A 254 -14.62 7.57 3.59
N TRP A 255 -13.64 6.67 3.62
CA TRP A 255 -13.88 5.24 3.45
C TRP A 255 -14.89 4.72 4.48
N LYS A 256 -14.68 5.03 5.76
CA LYS A 256 -15.58 4.65 6.85
C LYS A 256 -17.00 5.18 6.63
N ALA A 257 -17.13 6.46 6.27
CA ALA A 257 -18.44 7.10 6.06
C ALA A 257 -19.21 6.43 4.92
N VAL A 258 -18.59 6.26 3.74
CA VAL A 258 -19.25 5.71 2.55
C VAL A 258 -19.55 4.22 2.69
N MET A 259 -18.64 3.42 3.27
CA MET A 259 -18.91 2.01 3.55
C MET A 259 -20.06 1.82 4.55
N GLY A 260 -20.31 2.81 5.43
CA GLY A 260 -21.47 2.83 6.32
C GLY A 260 -22.82 3.10 5.63
N MET A 261 -22.81 3.57 4.38
CA MET A 261 -24.02 3.81 3.58
C MET A 261 -24.47 2.57 2.80
N CYS A 262 -23.57 1.61 2.56
CA CYS A 262 -23.85 0.41 1.77
C CYS A 262 -24.84 -0.54 2.47
N ASN A 263 -25.99 -0.80 1.84
CA ASN A 263 -27.07 -1.63 2.39
C ASN A 263 -27.49 -2.82 1.49
N GLY A 264 -26.57 -3.24 0.61
CA GLY A 264 -26.78 -4.33 -0.33
C GLY A 264 -27.54 -3.93 -1.60
N PHE A 265 -27.51 -4.81 -2.60
CA PHE A 265 -28.07 -4.53 -3.94
C PHE A 265 -29.59 -4.61 -4.04
N THR A 266 -30.29 -5.00 -2.97
CA THR A 266 -31.74 -5.19 -2.96
C THR A 266 -32.52 -3.95 -2.53
N SER A 267 -31.85 -2.96 -1.94
CA SER A 267 -32.45 -1.71 -1.47
C SER A 267 -32.51 -0.67 -2.59
N VAL A 268 -33.19 -1.00 -3.70
CA VAL A 268 -33.37 -0.09 -4.85
C VAL A 268 -34.64 0.75 -4.72
N THR A 269 -35.31 0.75 -3.57
CA THR A 269 -36.43 1.67 -3.32
C THR A 269 -35.87 3.08 -3.21
N ASP A 270 -35.91 3.79 -4.33
CA ASP A 270 -35.70 5.22 -4.57
C ASP A 270 -34.77 5.90 -3.55
N ILE A 271 -33.51 6.09 -3.96
CA ILE A 271 -32.61 7.01 -3.27
C ILE A 271 -33.34 8.36 -3.14
N ASP A 272 -33.73 8.73 -1.90
CA ASP A 272 -34.43 9.99 -1.64
C ASP A 272 -33.45 11.16 -1.77
N ASP A 273 -33.27 11.63 -3.00
CA ASP A 273 -32.39 12.75 -3.37
C ASP A 273 -32.76 14.07 -2.65
N ARG A 274 -33.93 14.14 -1.98
CA ARG A 274 -34.38 15.33 -1.23
C ARG A 274 -33.57 15.57 0.05
N GLN A 275 -32.81 14.57 0.52
CA GLN A 275 -31.88 14.70 1.65
C GLN A 275 -30.40 14.68 1.24
N ASP A 276 -30.11 14.67 -0.07
CA ASP A 276 -28.77 14.53 -0.63
C ASP A 276 -28.01 15.87 -0.65
N GLY A 277 -27.29 16.12 0.44
CA GLY A 277 -26.27 17.18 0.55
C GLY A 277 -24.86 16.66 0.22
N GLN A 278 -23.86 17.54 0.26
CA GLN A 278 -22.47 17.11 0.19
C GLN A 278 -22.14 16.18 1.37
N LEU A 279 -21.27 15.19 1.16
CA LEU A 279 -20.89 14.23 2.20
C LEU A 279 -20.30 14.95 3.42
N VAL A 280 -20.94 14.80 4.58
CA VAL A 280 -20.42 15.28 5.87
C VAL A 280 -19.84 14.10 6.65
N LEU A 281 -18.51 14.05 6.75
CA LEU A 281 -17.75 12.88 7.21
C LEU A 281 -17.98 12.50 8.69
N ASN A 282 -18.39 13.47 9.52
CA ASN A 282 -18.57 13.30 10.96
C ASN A 282 -20.05 13.13 11.40
N GLN A 283 -20.96 12.84 10.46
CA GLN A 283 -22.38 12.64 10.75
C GLN A 283 -22.84 11.23 10.36
N LYS A 284 -23.82 10.67 11.08
CA LYS A 284 -24.42 9.38 10.70
C LYS A 284 -25.13 9.56 9.35
N PRO A 285 -24.79 8.76 8.33
CA PRO A 285 -25.45 8.85 7.04
C PRO A 285 -26.94 8.53 7.17
N LYS A 286 -27.78 9.38 6.57
CA LYS A 286 -29.23 9.10 6.39
C LYS A 286 -29.53 8.43 5.04
N ILE A 287 -28.50 8.29 4.19
CA ILE A 287 -28.58 7.80 2.83
C ILE A 287 -28.14 6.34 2.80
N HIS A 288 -28.89 5.51 2.08
CA HIS A 288 -28.54 4.14 1.78
C HIS A 288 -28.13 4.01 0.32
N LEU A 289 -26.97 3.41 0.09
CA LEU A 289 -26.42 3.14 -1.24
C LEU A 289 -26.62 1.66 -1.60
N PRO A 290 -26.94 1.34 -2.87
CA PRO A 290 -27.13 -0.03 -3.34
C PRO A 290 -25.78 -0.72 -3.57
N CYS A 291 -24.99 -0.84 -2.52
CA CYS A 291 -23.64 -1.42 -2.53
C CYS A 291 -23.42 -2.34 -1.33
N HIS A 292 -22.37 -3.16 -1.40
CA HIS A 292 -21.83 -3.84 -0.22
C HIS A 292 -20.51 -3.20 0.22
N PRO A 293 -20.21 -3.15 1.52
CA PRO A 293 -18.92 -2.66 1.99
C PRO A 293 -17.74 -3.48 1.44
N ALA A 294 -16.59 -2.83 1.25
CA ALA A 294 -15.32 -3.47 0.92
C ALA A 294 -14.27 -3.09 1.98
N THR A 295 -13.40 -4.04 2.30
CA THR A 295 -12.28 -3.78 3.22
C THR A 295 -11.08 -3.23 2.45
N VAL A 296 -10.39 -2.24 2.99
CA VAL A 296 -9.09 -1.78 2.46
C VAL A 296 -8.00 -2.00 3.50
N VAL A 297 -6.86 -2.57 3.09
CA VAL A 297 -5.64 -2.75 3.91
C VAL A 297 -4.52 -1.91 3.31
N TYR A 298 -3.83 -1.11 4.13
CA TYR A 298 -2.87 -0.12 3.66
C TYR A 298 -1.76 0.22 4.67
N GLY A 299 -0.72 0.89 4.17
CA GLY A 299 0.47 1.33 4.91
C GLY A 299 0.68 2.85 4.84
N HIS A 300 1.90 3.32 4.52
CA HIS A 300 2.33 4.71 4.21
C HIS A 300 2.28 5.74 5.36
N SER A 301 1.27 5.66 6.21
CA SER A 301 0.93 6.73 7.17
C SER A 301 1.46 6.47 8.59
N ALA A 302 2.76 6.16 8.73
CA ALA A 302 3.45 5.91 10.00
C ALA A 302 3.12 6.91 11.13
N ALA A 303 2.93 8.19 10.78
CA ALA A 303 2.56 9.24 11.72
C ALA A 303 1.22 8.96 12.44
N ARG A 304 0.25 8.36 11.74
CA ARG A 304 -1.05 7.93 12.31
C ARG A 304 -0.91 6.67 13.18
N GLY A 305 0.13 5.88 12.93
CA GLY A 305 0.32 4.59 13.59
C GLY A 305 -0.77 3.59 13.21
N LEU A 306 -1.17 2.76 14.18
CA LEU A 306 -2.17 1.72 13.97
C LEU A 306 -3.57 2.34 13.81
N ASP A 307 -4.15 2.25 12.61
CA ASP A 307 -5.45 2.86 12.27
C ASP A 307 -6.45 1.79 11.83
N ILE A 308 -7.19 1.24 12.80
CA ILE A 308 -8.06 0.08 12.59
C ILE A 308 -9.52 0.48 12.69
N ASN A 309 -10.19 0.57 11.55
CA ASN A 309 -11.64 0.76 11.44
C ASN A 309 -12.31 -0.52 10.93
N ARG A 310 -13.65 -0.58 10.90
CA ARG A 310 -14.40 -1.77 10.46
C ARG A 310 -14.02 -2.20 9.03
N TRP A 311 -13.89 -1.24 8.11
CA TRP A 311 -13.68 -1.47 6.68
C TRP A 311 -12.36 -0.90 6.14
N SER A 312 -11.52 -0.31 6.99
CA SER A 312 -10.18 0.18 6.62
C SER A 312 -9.16 -0.18 7.69
N LYS A 313 -7.99 -0.69 7.26
CA LYS A 313 -6.93 -1.27 8.11
C LYS A 313 -5.58 -0.65 7.74
N GLY A 314 -5.21 0.42 8.44
CA GLY A 314 -3.88 1.03 8.36
C GLY A 314 -2.92 0.32 9.30
N ILE A 315 -1.89 -0.30 8.75
CA ILE A 315 -0.96 -1.16 9.51
C ILE A 315 0.51 -0.70 9.44
N ASP A 316 0.78 0.48 8.88
CA ASP A 316 2.08 1.12 9.02
C ASP A 316 2.20 1.79 10.40
N THR A 317 2.92 1.11 11.30
CA THR A 317 3.20 1.58 12.65
C THR A 317 4.58 2.21 12.80
N GLY A 318 5.28 2.50 11.69
CA GLY A 318 6.54 3.24 11.69
C GLY A 318 7.75 2.46 12.20
N CYS A 319 7.93 1.22 11.74
CA CYS A 319 9.03 0.34 12.18
C CYS A 319 10.41 1.02 12.07
N VAL A 320 10.72 1.60 10.91
CA VAL A 320 12.01 2.27 10.67
C VAL A 320 12.30 3.45 11.61
N TYR A 321 11.26 4.06 12.18
CA TYR A 321 11.34 5.14 13.17
C TYR A 321 11.46 4.62 14.61
N GLY A 322 11.88 3.37 14.81
CA GLY A 322 12.07 2.77 16.14
C GLY A 322 10.78 2.39 16.85
N ARG A 323 9.65 2.33 16.13
CA ARG A 323 8.35 1.94 16.70
C ARG A 323 8.15 0.44 16.60
N LYS A 324 7.13 -0.01 15.85
CA LYS A 324 6.82 -1.42 15.69
C LYS A 324 6.62 -1.77 14.22
N LEU A 325 6.95 -3.00 13.83
CA LEU A 325 6.47 -3.62 12.59
C LEU A 325 5.19 -4.40 12.92
N THR A 326 4.15 -4.19 12.12
CA THR A 326 2.82 -4.76 12.37
C THR A 326 2.42 -5.74 11.29
N ALA A 327 1.85 -6.86 11.69
CA ALA A 327 1.13 -7.80 10.84
C ALA A 327 -0.35 -7.89 11.24
N LEU A 328 -1.23 -8.03 10.26
CA LEU A 328 -2.63 -8.39 10.41
C LEU A 328 -2.84 -9.83 9.91
N VAL A 329 -3.21 -10.73 10.80
CA VAL A 329 -3.33 -12.18 10.55
C VAL A 329 -4.80 -12.58 10.47
N LEU A 330 -5.22 -13.01 9.29
CA LEU A 330 -6.55 -13.55 9.02
C LEU A 330 -6.53 -15.08 9.00
N SER A 331 -7.39 -15.73 9.79
CA SER A 331 -7.54 -17.20 9.79
C SER A 331 -8.93 -17.62 9.31
N ASN A 332 -9.00 -18.79 8.68
CA ASN A 332 -10.25 -19.39 8.22
C ASN A 332 -11.02 -20.14 9.32
N LYS A 333 -10.42 -20.43 10.48
CA LYS A 333 -11.13 -21.01 11.63
C LYS A 333 -11.53 -19.95 12.65
N ARG A 334 -12.77 -20.02 13.16
CA ARG A 334 -13.23 -19.26 14.35
C ARG A 334 -12.42 -19.56 15.64
N HIS A 335 -11.64 -20.66 15.69
CA HIS A 335 -10.98 -21.14 16.92
C HIS A 335 -9.60 -21.81 16.75
N HIS A 336 -8.81 -21.50 15.73
CA HIS A 336 -7.38 -21.88 15.77
C HIS A 336 -6.52 -20.70 15.38
N LEU A 337 -6.05 -20.01 16.40
CA LEU A 337 -5.09 -18.93 16.26
C LEU A 337 -4.05 -19.14 17.36
N LEU A 338 -3.00 -19.89 17.00
CA LEU A 338 -1.76 -20.12 17.74
C LEU A 338 -1.91 -20.92 19.05
N ASP A 339 -0.86 -21.69 19.33
CA ASP A 339 -0.62 -22.38 20.59
C ASP A 339 -0.66 -21.35 21.74
N GLU A 340 -1.02 -21.75 22.95
CA GLU A 340 -1.17 -20.89 24.14
C GLU A 340 0.12 -20.15 24.58
N SER A 341 1.19 -20.23 23.79
CA SER A 341 2.54 -19.73 24.06
C SER A 341 2.88 -18.36 23.47
N VAL A 342 1.95 -17.70 22.76
CA VAL A 342 2.18 -16.33 22.26
C VAL A 342 1.77 -15.34 23.35
N GLU A 343 2.75 -14.64 23.93
CA GLU A 343 2.51 -13.69 25.02
C GLU A 343 1.39 -12.68 24.71
N ALA A 344 0.48 -12.54 25.67
CA ALA A 344 -0.82 -11.89 25.54
C ALA A 344 -0.75 -10.37 25.27
N ASP A 345 0.37 -9.72 25.56
CA ASP A 345 0.45 -8.25 25.61
C ASP A 345 0.55 -7.55 24.24
N ASP A 346 0.73 -8.30 23.14
CA ASP A 346 0.91 -7.74 21.79
C ASP A 346 -0.10 -8.24 20.75
N VAL A 347 -1.18 -8.90 21.18
CA VAL A 347 -2.17 -9.48 20.26
C VAL A 347 -3.57 -8.92 20.46
N GLU A 348 -4.04 -8.14 19.49
CA GLU A 348 -5.38 -7.54 19.49
C GLU A 348 -6.28 -8.19 18.42
N GLU A 349 -7.53 -8.52 18.76
CA GLU A 349 -8.53 -8.98 17.78
C GLU A 349 -9.30 -7.80 17.18
N THR A 350 -9.53 -7.84 15.87
CA THR A 350 -10.38 -6.87 15.15
C THR A 350 -11.30 -7.56 14.15
N ALA A 351 -12.47 -6.99 13.88
CA ALA A 351 -13.35 -7.46 12.81
C ALA A 351 -12.69 -7.27 11.43
N PHE A 352 -12.91 -8.18 10.50
CA PHE A 352 -12.37 -8.11 9.14
C PHE A 352 -13.43 -8.53 8.12
N GLY A 353 -13.68 -7.69 7.12
CA GLY A 353 -14.70 -7.98 6.13
C GLY A 353 -16.10 -8.12 6.75
N ASP A 354 -16.89 -8.99 6.14
CA ASP A 354 -18.30 -9.18 6.47
C ASP A 354 -18.49 -9.86 7.85
N ASP A 355 -17.76 -10.94 8.12
CA ASP A 355 -17.99 -11.81 9.28
C ASP A 355 -16.71 -12.40 9.91
N ARG A 356 -15.52 -12.01 9.44
CA ARG A 356 -14.26 -12.57 9.89
C ARG A 356 -13.65 -11.76 11.03
N LYS A 357 -12.66 -12.35 11.68
CA LYS A 357 -11.78 -11.70 12.64
C LYS A 357 -10.34 -11.79 12.15
N ALA A 358 -9.56 -10.77 12.45
CA ALA A 358 -8.12 -10.76 12.26
C ALA A 358 -7.43 -10.46 13.60
N ARG A 359 -6.20 -10.96 13.75
CA ARG A 359 -5.33 -10.66 14.89
C ARG A 359 -4.20 -9.75 14.47
N ILE A 360 -3.90 -8.75 15.28
CA ILE A 360 -2.79 -7.83 15.04
C ILE A 360 -1.60 -8.35 15.83
N LEU A 361 -0.48 -8.58 15.15
CA LEU A 361 0.80 -8.97 15.75
C LEU A 361 1.81 -7.84 15.54
N ARG A 362 2.64 -7.59 16.54
CA ARG A 362 3.64 -6.52 16.46
C ARG A 362 4.96 -6.96 17.06
N VAL A 363 6.05 -6.47 16.51
CA VAL A 363 7.41 -6.57 17.08
C VAL A 363 8.01 -5.17 17.17
N ARG A 364 8.83 -4.92 18.19
CA ARG A 364 9.54 -3.65 18.31
C ARG A 364 10.67 -3.60 17.26
N CYS A 365 10.90 -2.43 16.72
CA CYS A 365 11.97 -2.19 15.77
C CYS A 365 13.05 -1.31 16.39
N PRO A 366 14.34 -1.53 16.06
CA PRO A 366 15.37 -0.53 16.35
C PRO A 366 15.09 0.74 15.53
N ALA A 367 15.48 1.90 16.07
CA ALA A 367 15.45 3.14 15.30
C ALA A 367 16.63 3.12 14.31
N ALA A 368 16.34 3.27 13.02
CA ALA A 368 17.35 3.67 12.06
C ALA A 368 17.62 5.16 12.30
N ASP A 369 18.71 5.48 13.01
CA ASP A 369 19.14 6.87 13.13
C ASP A 369 19.86 7.31 11.83
N ASP A 370 19.94 8.63 11.64
CA ASP A 370 20.65 9.23 10.50
C ASP A 370 22.17 8.94 10.51
N SER A 371 22.71 8.25 11.52
CA SER A 371 24.15 8.00 11.65
C SER A 371 24.61 6.71 10.98
N PHE A 372 23.71 5.78 10.67
CA PHE A 372 24.04 4.51 10.00
C PHE A 372 24.21 4.60 8.48
N SER A 373 23.66 5.65 7.86
CA SER A 373 23.80 5.93 6.42
C SER A 373 25.25 6.19 5.99
N LEU A 374 26.14 6.49 6.93
CA LEU A 374 27.58 6.69 6.71
C LEU A 374 28.43 5.40 6.75
N SER A 375 27.81 4.23 6.99
CA SER A 375 28.56 2.96 7.12
C SER A 375 28.60 2.11 5.85
N TYR A 376 28.08 2.60 4.72
CA TYR A 376 28.34 2.00 3.40
C TYR A 376 29.78 2.30 2.91
N ASN A 377 30.78 2.12 3.78
CA ASN A 377 32.17 2.04 3.39
C ASN A 377 32.45 0.61 2.95
N GLY A 378 32.67 0.46 1.65
CA GLY A 378 32.90 -0.81 0.98
C GLY A 378 33.92 -1.69 1.69
N THR A 379 33.53 -2.95 1.91
CA THR A 379 34.48 -4.04 2.03
C THR A 379 35.14 -4.27 0.67
N GLN A 380 36.48 -4.20 0.69
CA GLN A 380 37.42 -4.40 -0.42
C GLN A 380 37.20 -5.69 -1.21
#